data_AF-A0A1U7XGP3-F1
#
_entry.id   AF-A0A1U7XGP3-F1
#
_cell.length_a   1.000
_cell.length_b   1.000
_cell.length_c   1.000
_cell.angle_alpha   90.00
_cell.angle_beta   90.00
_cell.angle_gamma   90.00
#
_symmetry.space_group_name_H-M   'P 1'
#
loop_
_entity.id
_entity.type
_entity.pdbx_description
1 polymer ?
#
loop_
_entity_poly.entity_id
_entity_poly.type
_entity_poly.pdbx_seq_one_letter_code
_entity_poly.pdbx_strand_id
1 'polypeptide(L)'
;MMLRTPPLKRRAQSKQPEDGSPNSGNRQLIIYEDTPLPESSHDHPDTSDQMLCTYQCRQMVKSEFFDALSSAEKQAHDSQSKLQTLNNDYLKADAERKKFRDQFLNSEQELAAAKGREEALQDQLLKEVNASQERLRKQLQLYSELEGKFQHEMNLRKKAETSAAASEEKASLLERKLSSVSESIEREKSRLQNDLEQLKSESKFSVTKISKNLERMEFRAANAEKESVLLKEQLEELRKRLDECVQQRIEAEKKLSNFTFQEGCSSDNILVKHLQDELRNCEAEVREARKLRSSHENIELLKVKLLEEKGRRDRAESELLKLADLQGDMKKLEDELTTWKSMVKDIPGASCADDVPPKFAALQREVLDSMTKVGEVQAQLKQMEVALDTAELEKRKAESEAAVAKESANFSKSEIKRIELKLVAVIEEKDRLKNVVEDLRKQKSVESGHEVVSGAILQGLEASLAKKENSIKELESSLSEQKEVNIRQLNEINLLSEKLNNEARRIRSLEREGDRLRSEIALLESKLGHGDYSSANTKVLRMVNTLGVENEAKQTIEALQNELQKTKEKLLAVQELKEQSDYAVERANCNIRKARGEVQDSFCR
;
A
#
# COMPACT_ATOMS: atom_id res chain seq x y z
N MET A 1 8.16 -48.78 -25.12
CA MET A 1 7.16 -48.75 -26.22
C MET A 1 6.64 -47.30 -26.33
N MET A 2 6.46 -46.66 -27.49
CA MET A 2 5.65 -47.04 -28.67
C MET A 2 4.17 -47.16 -28.28
N LEU A 3 3.15 -46.47 -28.81
CA LEU A 3 2.93 -45.51 -29.93
C LEU A 3 1.71 -44.60 -29.54
N ARG A 4 0.99 -43.77 -30.33
CA ARG A 4 0.92 -43.48 -31.79
C ARG A 4 0.22 -42.11 -32.04
N THR A 5 0.64 -41.39 -33.08
CA THR A 5 -0.10 -40.37 -33.87
C THR A 5 -1.09 -41.04 -34.86
N PRO A 6 -1.84 -40.35 -35.77
CA PRO A 6 -2.15 -38.91 -36.00
C PRO A 6 -3.70 -38.66 -35.99
N PRO A 7 -4.38 -37.71 -36.72
CA PRO A 7 -4.33 -37.39 -38.17
C PRO A 7 -4.30 -35.85 -38.50
N LEU A 8 -4.49 -35.36 -39.75
CA LEU A 8 -3.70 -35.51 -40.99
C LEU A 8 -4.22 -34.48 -42.05
N LYS A 9 -3.40 -34.13 -43.08
CA LYS A 9 -3.71 -33.27 -44.28
C LYS A 9 -3.63 -31.75 -44.00
N ARG A 10 -3.26 -30.81 -44.89
CA ARG A 10 -2.60 -30.62 -46.24
C ARG A 10 -3.09 -29.21 -46.69
N ARG A 11 -2.42 -28.37 -47.50
CA ARG A 11 -1.13 -28.43 -48.23
C ARG A 11 -0.79 -27.03 -48.82
N ALA A 12 0.42 -26.51 -48.54
CA ALA A 12 1.30 -25.66 -49.38
C ALA A 12 0.74 -24.35 -50.01
N GLN A 13 1.52 -23.39 -50.54
CA GLN A 13 2.97 -23.10 -50.62
C GLN A 13 3.10 -21.56 -50.80
N SER A 14 4.22 -20.84 -50.66
CA SER A 14 5.66 -21.13 -50.51
C SER A 14 6.30 -19.99 -49.66
N LYS A 15 7.62 -19.80 -49.46
CA LYS A 15 8.87 -20.35 -50.05
C LYS A 15 10.02 -20.25 -49.02
N GLN A 16 11.23 -20.63 -49.44
CA GLN A 16 12.52 -20.47 -48.74
C GLN A 16 13.65 -20.36 -49.82
N PRO A 17 14.98 -20.24 -49.56
CA PRO A 17 15.73 -20.78 -48.41
C PRO A 17 16.70 -19.81 -47.68
N GLU A 18 17.32 -20.37 -46.64
CA GLU A 18 18.49 -19.91 -45.89
C GLU A 18 19.74 -20.76 -46.28
N ASP A 19 20.83 -20.61 -45.53
CA ASP A 19 21.98 -21.52 -45.35
C ASP A 19 23.23 -21.41 -46.26
N GLY A 20 24.40 -21.43 -45.59
CA GLY A 20 25.39 -22.49 -45.80
C GLY A 20 26.60 -22.21 -46.68
N SER A 21 27.79 -22.17 -46.06
CA SER A 21 29.07 -22.46 -46.74
C SER A 21 29.50 -23.90 -46.44
N PRO A 22 30.16 -24.62 -47.37
CA PRO A 22 31.63 -24.57 -47.38
C PRO A 22 32.28 -24.65 -48.79
N ASN A 23 33.61 -24.51 -48.80
CA ASN A 23 34.52 -24.63 -49.95
C ASN A 23 34.23 -25.78 -50.93
N SER A 24 34.33 -25.50 -52.25
CA SER A 24 35.31 -26.18 -53.13
C SER A 24 35.39 -25.55 -54.53
N GLY A 25 36.60 -25.50 -55.10
CA GLY A 25 36.85 -25.78 -56.53
C GLY A 25 36.43 -24.77 -57.61
N ASN A 26 37.39 -24.45 -58.49
CA ASN A 26 37.18 -24.00 -59.88
C ASN A 26 36.18 -22.85 -60.13
N ARG A 27 36.69 -21.62 -60.10
CA ARG A 27 36.28 -20.62 -61.11
C ARG A 27 37.44 -20.26 -62.02
N GLN A 28 37.21 -20.51 -63.30
CA GLN A 28 38.12 -20.31 -64.42
C GLN A 28 38.34 -18.82 -64.67
N LEU A 29 39.60 -18.39 -64.84
CA LEU A 29 39.93 -17.04 -65.28
C LEU A 29 39.45 -16.87 -66.72
N ILE A 30 38.44 -16.01 -66.93
CA ILE A 30 38.08 -15.54 -68.26
C ILE A 30 38.94 -14.30 -68.53
N ILE A 31 39.90 -14.46 -69.45
CA ILE A 31 40.71 -13.36 -69.96
C ILE A 31 39.82 -12.56 -70.92
N TYR A 32 39.69 -11.26 -70.69
CA TYR A 32 39.10 -10.34 -71.65
C TYR A 32 40.23 -9.77 -72.54
N GLU A 33 40.37 -10.32 -73.75
CA GLU A 33 41.25 -9.77 -74.79
C GLU A 33 40.52 -8.68 -75.60
N ASP A 34 40.20 -7.55 -74.98
CA ASP A 34 39.72 -6.37 -75.71
C ASP A 34 40.92 -5.59 -76.28
N THR A 35 41.31 -5.96 -77.51
CA THR A 35 42.32 -5.22 -78.28
C THR A 35 41.64 -4.16 -79.15
N PRO A 36 41.92 -2.85 -78.97
CA PRO A 36 41.42 -1.81 -79.88
C PRO A 36 42.12 -1.94 -81.25
N LEU A 37 41.36 -2.29 -82.27
CA LEU A 37 41.79 -2.18 -83.67
C LEU A 37 41.99 -0.70 -84.03
N PRO A 38 43.16 -0.29 -84.57
CA PRO A 38 43.28 0.97 -85.28
C PRO A 38 42.56 0.89 -86.62
N GLU A 39 41.62 1.78 -86.89
CA GLU A 39 40.98 1.91 -88.21
C GLU A 39 41.98 2.47 -89.23
N SER A 40 42.61 1.61 -90.04
CA SER A 40 43.51 2.02 -91.11
C SER A 40 42.75 2.22 -92.43
N SER A 41 41.91 3.25 -92.50
CA SER A 41 41.26 3.65 -93.75
C SER A 41 42.19 4.53 -94.59
N HIS A 42 42.80 3.98 -95.65
CA HIS A 42 43.13 4.70 -96.89
C HIS A 42 43.51 3.72 -98.02
N ASP A 43 42.79 3.82 -99.14
CA ASP A 43 43.11 3.17 -100.42
C ASP A 43 44.25 3.89 -101.19
N HIS A 44 44.64 3.30 -102.32
CA HIS A 44 45.51 3.80 -103.40
C HIS A 44 47.01 3.44 -103.26
N PRO A 45 47.77 3.35 -104.38
CA PRO A 45 47.89 2.05 -105.07
C PRO A 45 49.35 1.68 -105.42
N ASP A 46 49.55 0.56 -106.12
CA ASP A 46 50.85 0.12 -106.63
C ASP A 46 51.55 1.15 -107.53
N THR A 47 52.50 1.88 -106.95
CA THR A 47 53.60 2.53 -107.69
C THR A 47 54.93 2.26 -106.98
N SER A 48 55.75 1.40 -107.57
CA SER A 48 57.13 1.13 -107.13
C SER A 48 58.07 2.28 -107.51
N ASP A 49 57.81 3.47 -106.98
CA ASP A 49 58.70 4.62 -107.11
C ASP A 49 59.39 4.91 -105.77
N GLN A 50 60.70 5.14 -105.81
CA GLN A 50 61.53 5.18 -104.61
C GLN A 50 61.43 6.55 -103.93
N MET A 51 60.27 6.82 -103.33
CA MET A 51 59.92 8.03 -102.56
C MET A 51 60.81 8.16 -101.31
N LEU A 52 62.05 8.58 -101.52
CA LEU A 52 63.04 8.85 -100.47
C LEU A 52 62.59 10.06 -99.66
N CYS A 53 61.73 9.79 -98.68
CA CYS A 53 61.38 10.67 -97.57
C CYS A 53 62.62 11.46 -97.11
N THR A 54 62.51 12.78 -96.95
CA THR A 54 63.70 13.61 -96.68
C THR A 54 64.34 13.22 -95.35
N TYR A 55 65.63 13.54 -95.18
CA TYR A 55 66.31 13.32 -93.89
C TYR A 55 65.52 14.00 -92.75
N GLN A 56 65.00 15.20 -92.99
CA GLN A 56 64.22 15.97 -92.03
C GLN A 56 62.91 15.27 -91.65
N CYS A 57 62.14 14.75 -92.61
CA CYS A 57 60.93 13.99 -92.30
C CYS A 57 61.23 12.67 -91.56
N ARG A 58 62.33 11.97 -91.89
CA ARG A 58 62.79 10.80 -91.12
C ARG A 58 63.19 11.16 -89.68
N GLN A 59 63.80 12.31 -89.43
CA GLN A 59 64.10 12.73 -88.06
C GLN A 59 62.83 13.19 -87.32
N MET A 60 61.89 13.86 -87.99
CA MET A 60 60.62 14.32 -87.42
C MET A 60 59.79 13.15 -86.87
N VAL A 61 59.55 12.12 -87.69
CA VAL A 61 58.85 10.88 -87.27
C VAL A 61 59.63 10.16 -86.16
N LYS A 62 60.97 10.25 -86.15
CA LYS A 62 61.80 9.65 -85.10
C LYS A 62 61.72 10.41 -83.77
N SER A 63 61.65 11.75 -83.79
CA SER A 63 61.39 12.55 -82.58
C SER A 63 59.96 12.31 -82.07
N GLU A 64 58.95 12.35 -82.95
CA GLU A 64 57.56 12.06 -82.59
C GLU A 64 57.42 10.68 -81.95
N PHE A 65 58.11 9.66 -82.48
CA PHE A 65 58.16 8.32 -81.89
C PHE A 65 58.84 8.30 -80.51
N PHE A 66 59.96 9.00 -80.31
CA PHE A 66 60.63 9.07 -79.01
C PHE A 66 59.87 9.90 -77.97
N ASP A 67 59.18 10.97 -78.39
CA ASP A 67 58.33 11.78 -77.52
C ASP A 67 57.08 11.00 -77.12
N ALA A 68 56.46 10.25 -78.05
CA ALA A 68 55.37 9.33 -77.76
C ALA A 68 55.83 8.20 -76.81
N LEU A 69 57.00 7.60 -77.03
CA LEU A 69 57.57 6.58 -76.14
C LEU A 69 57.86 7.15 -74.75
N SER A 70 58.49 8.32 -74.64
CA SER A 70 58.75 8.97 -73.35
C SER A 70 57.46 9.36 -72.62
N SER A 71 56.41 9.73 -73.35
CA SER A 71 55.07 9.98 -72.80
C SER A 71 54.44 8.68 -72.28
N ALA A 72 54.52 7.58 -73.04
CA ALA A 72 54.01 6.27 -72.65
C ALA A 72 54.77 5.69 -71.43
N GLU A 73 56.09 5.84 -71.36
CA GLU A 73 56.91 5.44 -70.21
C GLU A 73 56.52 6.22 -68.94
N LYS A 74 56.32 7.55 -69.05
CA LYS A 74 55.80 8.38 -67.94
C LYS A 74 54.40 7.92 -67.53
N GLN A 75 53.50 7.69 -68.48
CA GLN A 75 52.13 7.23 -68.21
C GLN A 75 52.12 5.84 -67.53
N ALA A 76 53.02 4.93 -67.92
CA ALA A 76 53.20 3.63 -67.29
C ALA A 76 53.71 3.78 -65.85
N HIS A 77 54.73 4.62 -65.61
CA HIS A 77 55.29 4.87 -64.28
C HIS A 77 54.29 5.58 -63.34
N ASP A 78 53.51 6.53 -63.86
CA ASP A 78 52.41 7.17 -63.15
C ASP A 78 51.31 6.15 -62.78
N SER A 79 50.98 5.24 -63.70
CA SER A 79 49.98 4.19 -63.47
C SER A 79 50.47 3.18 -62.43
N GLN A 80 51.75 2.80 -62.48
CA GLN A 80 52.40 1.96 -61.47
C GLN A 80 52.40 2.63 -60.09
N SER A 81 52.71 3.92 -60.00
CA SER A 81 52.65 4.70 -58.75
C SER A 81 51.24 4.79 -58.18
N LYS A 82 50.23 5.02 -59.03
CA LYS A 82 48.80 5.01 -58.64
C LYS A 82 48.36 3.63 -58.13
N LEU A 83 48.76 2.55 -58.81
CA LEU A 83 48.47 1.17 -58.37
C LEU A 83 49.15 0.83 -57.04
N GLN A 84 50.41 1.23 -56.84
CA GLN A 84 51.13 1.02 -55.58
C GLN A 84 50.47 1.79 -54.41
N THR A 85 50.03 3.03 -54.66
CA THR A 85 49.29 3.84 -53.69
C THR A 85 47.97 3.18 -53.31
N LEU A 86 47.16 2.79 -54.31
CA LEU A 86 45.86 2.15 -54.11
C LEU A 86 45.99 0.79 -53.40
N ASN A 87 47.05 0.02 -53.68
CA ASN A 87 47.36 -1.21 -52.96
C ASN A 87 47.72 -0.96 -51.47
N ASN A 88 48.51 0.08 -51.19
CA ASN A 88 48.83 0.47 -49.81
C ASN A 88 47.57 0.89 -49.04
N ASP A 89 46.66 1.63 -49.68
CA ASP A 89 45.41 2.06 -49.06
C ASP A 89 44.41 0.92 -48.89
N TYR A 90 44.37 -0.04 -49.83
CA TYR A 90 43.63 -1.30 -49.66
C TYR A 90 44.13 -2.09 -48.43
N LEU A 91 45.45 -2.19 -48.23
CA LEU A 91 46.03 -2.88 -47.07
C LEU A 91 45.71 -2.18 -45.74
N LYS A 92 45.71 -0.83 -45.71
CA LYS A 92 45.23 -0.06 -44.54
C LYS A 92 43.76 -0.36 -44.27
N ALA A 93 42.90 -0.26 -45.28
CA ALA A 93 41.46 -0.48 -45.15
C ALA A 93 41.11 -1.92 -44.75
N ASP A 94 41.88 -2.91 -45.16
CA ASP A 94 41.72 -4.30 -44.72
C ASP A 94 42.16 -4.52 -43.26
N ALA A 95 43.26 -3.87 -42.83
CA ALA A 95 43.70 -3.88 -41.44
C ALA A 95 42.70 -3.18 -40.49
N GLU A 96 42.08 -2.08 -40.93
CA GLU A 96 41.00 -1.40 -40.21
C GLU A 96 39.73 -2.26 -40.16
N ARG A 97 39.33 -2.85 -41.29
CA ARG A 97 38.20 -3.80 -41.36
C ARG A 97 38.37 -4.99 -40.41
N LYS A 98 39.60 -5.46 -40.19
CA LYS A 98 39.92 -6.48 -39.17
C LYS A 98 39.73 -5.94 -37.75
N LYS A 99 40.35 -4.81 -37.40
CA LYS A 99 40.17 -4.15 -36.09
C LYS A 99 38.69 -3.94 -35.74
N PHE A 100 37.87 -3.45 -36.68
CA PHE A 100 36.44 -3.25 -36.44
C PHE A 100 35.66 -4.56 -36.26
N ARG A 101 36.07 -5.67 -36.91
CA ARG A 101 35.49 -7.00 -36.67
C ARG A 101 35.85 -7.52 -35.28
N ASP A 102 37.10 -7.36 -34.88
CA ASP A 102 37.57 -7.79 -33.55
C ASP A 102 36.87 -7.00 -32.43
N GLN A 103 36.73 -5.68 -32.61
CA GLN A 103 35.95 -4.82 -31.72
C GLN A 103 34.46 -5.20 -31.65
N PHE A 104 33.85 -5.53 -32.80
CA PHE A 104 32.45 -5.99 -32.86
C PHE A 104 32.26 -7.31 -32.09
N LEU A 105 33.12 -8.30 -32.32
CA LEU A 105 33.05 -9.61 -31.65
C LEU A 105 33.25 -9.49 -30.13
N ASN A 106 34.18 -8.65 -29.68
CA ASN A 106 34.35 -8.36 -28.26
C ASN A 106 33.09 -7.72 -27.66
N SER A 107 32.50 -6.74 -28.35
CA SER A 107 31.27 -6.07 -27.92
C SER A 107 30.07 -7.03 -27.87
N GLU A 108 29.98 -7.96 -28.83
CA GLU A 108 28.96 -9.01 -28.87
C GLU A 108 29.13 -10.01 -27.70
N GLN A 109 30.37 -10.39 -27.37
CA GLN A 109 30.67 -11.23 -26.22
C GLN A 109 30.35 -10.52 -24.88
N GLU A 110 30.68 -9.24 -24.75
CA GLU A 110 30.33 -8.44 -23.57
C GLU A 110 28.82 -8.28 -23.41
N LEU A 111 28.08 -8.06 -24.50
CA LEU A 111 26.63 -8.01 -24.51
C LEU A 111 25.99 -9.36 -24.14
N ALA A 112 26.51 -10.48 -24.65
CA ALA A 112 26.06 -11.81 -24.27
C ALA A 112 26.31 -12.09 -22.77
N ALA A 113 27.49 -11.71 -22.26
CA ALA A 113 27.81 -11.83 -20.84
C ALA A 113 26.96 -10.89 -19.97
N ALA A 114 26.56 -9.72 -20.47
CA ALA A 114 25.63 -8.81 -19.78
C ALA A 114 24.22 -9.41 -19.69
N LYS A 115 23.68 -9.94 -20.80
CA LYS A 115 22.39 -10.64 -20.82
C LYS A 115 22.36 -11.84 -19.87
N GLY A 116 23.41 -12.68 -19.86
CA GLY A 116 23.48 -13.80 -18.92
C GLY A 116 23.53 -13.39 -17.44
N ARG A 117 24.07 -12.21 -17.12
CA ARG A 117 23.98 -11.63 -15.76
C ARG A 117 22.58 -11.09 -15.47
N GLU A 118 21.95 -10.44 -16.44
CA GLU A 118 20.58 -9.92 -16.31
C GLU A 118 19.57 -11.06 -16.10
N GLU A 119 19.62 -12.10 -16.93
CA GLU A 119 18.80 -13.31 -16.81
C GLU A 119 18.96 -13.95 -15.43
N ALA A 120 20.21 -14.13 -14.95
CA ALA A 120 20.47 -14.69 -13.62
C ALA A 120 19.89 -13.82 -12.47
N LEU A 121 19.92 -12.49 -12.60
CA LEU A 121 19.34 -11.56 -11.63
C LEU A 121 17.81 -11.57 -11.67
N GLN A 122 17.19 -11.61 -12.85
CA GLN A 122 15.74 -11.78 -13.02
C GLN A 122 15.27 -13.10 -12.39
N ASP A 123 16.01 -14.19 -12.63
CA ASP A 123 15.71 -15.53 -12.13
C ASP A 123 15.92 -15.65 -10.60
N GLN A 124 16.87 -14.90 -10.02
CA GLN A 124 17.02 -14.75 -8.56
C GLN A 124 15.86 -13.94 -7.96
N LEU A 125 15.53 -12.79 -8.54
CA LEU A 125 14.45 -11.91 -8.07
C LEU A 125 13.10 -12.65 -8.10
N LEU A 126 12.82 -13.40 -9.17
CA LEU A 126 11.60 -14.21 -9.28
C LEU A 126 11.51 -15.28 -8.18
N LYS A 127 12.62 -15.93 -7.82
CA LYS A 127 12.67 -16.90 -6.71
C LYS A 127 12.42 -16.24 -5.36
N GLU A 128 12.97 -15.05 -5.12
CA GLU A 128 12.76 -14.31 -3.87
C GLU A 128 11.33 -13.75 -3.74
N VAL A 129 10.75 -13.24 -4.84
CA VAL A 129 9.34 -12.82 -4.90
C VAL A 129 8.41 -14.00 -4.65
N ASN A 130 8.67 -15.17 -5.25
CA ASN A 130 7.88 -16.37 -4.97
C ASN A 130 8.03 -16.84 -3.52
N ALA A 131 9.25 -16.90 -2.98
CA ALA A 131 9.51 -17.33 -1.61
C ALA A 131 8.99 -16.35 -0.54
N SER A 132 8.90 -15.05 -0.82
CA SER A 132 8.24 -14.07 0.04
C SER A 132 6.72 -14.14 -0.05
N GLN A 133 6.16 -14.28 -1.25
CA GLN A 133 4.72 -14.45 -1.46
C GLN A 133 4.20 -15.76 -0.83
N GLU A 134 4.98 -16.85 -0.87
CA GLU A 134 4.67 -18.09 -0.12
C GLU A 134 4.67 -17.90 1.39
N ARG A 135 5.68 -17.20 1.95
CA ARG A 135 5.73 -16.90 3.39
C ARG A 135 4.49 -16.09 3.82
N LEU A 136 4.10 -15.10 3.03
CA LEU A 136 2.90 -14.29 3.28
C LEU A 136 1.61 -15.13 3.21
N ARG A 137 1.46 -16.01 2.21
CA ARG A 137 0.33 -16.96 2.14
C ARG A 137 0.24 -17.86 3.38
N LYS A 138 1.38 -18.41 3.82
CA LYS A 138 1.47 -19.27 5.01
C LYS A 138 1.12 -18.49 6.29
N GLN A 139 1.54 -17.23 6.42
CA GLN A 139 1.13 -16.36 7.53
C GLN A 139 -0.38 -16.04 7.51
N LEU A 140 -0.95 -15.71 6.35
CA LEU A 140 -2.40 -15.45 6.22
C LEU A 140 -3.25 -16.69 6.56
N GLN A 141 -2.79 -17.88 6.19
CA GLN A 141 -3.42 -19.15 6.59
C GLN A 141 -3.40 -19.34 8.11
N LEU A 142 -2.25 -19.11 8.76
CA LEU A 142 -2.12 -19.20 10.23
C LEU A 142 -2.99 -18.16 10.96
N TYR A 143 -3.12 -16.94 10.43
CA TYR A 143 -4.03 -15.94 10.99
C TYR A 143 -5.49 -16.35 10.86
N SER A 144 -5.92 -16.88 9.71
CA SER A 144 -7.29 -17.38 9.52
C SER A 144 -7.62 -18.58 10.43
N GLU A 145 -6.67 -19.50 10.63
CA GLU A 145 -6.81 -20.56 11.63
C GLU A 145 -6.92 -20.02 13.07
N LEU A 146 -6.14 -19.00 13.41
CA LEU A 146 -6.13 -18.41 14.75
C LEU A 146 -7.42 -17.62 15.01
N GLU A 147 -7.93 -16.90 14.02
CA GLU A 147 -9.24 -16.25 14.05
C GLU A 147 -10.37 -17.29 14.25
N GLY A 148 -10.35 -18.40 13.52
CA GLY A 148 -11.30 -19.51 13.71
C GLY A 148 -11.25 -20.10 15.13
N LYS A 149 -10.04 -20.27 15.70
CA LYS A 149 -9.85 -20.72 17.08
C LYS A 149 -10.35 -19.69 18.10
N PHE A 150 -10.10 -18.40 17.88
CA PHE A 150 -10.59 -17.30 18.72
C PHE A 150 -12.13 -17.21 18.71
N GLN A 151 -12.75 -17.29 17.54
CA GLN A 151 -14.21 -17.33 17.40
C GLN A 151 -14.81 -18.56 18.09
N HIS A 152 -14.17 -19.72 18.02
CA HIS A 152 -14.61 -20.92 18.76
C HIS A 152 -14.54 -20.70 20.28
N GLU A 153 -13.42 -20.21 20.79
CA GLU A 153 -13.20 -19.91 22.21
C GLU A 153 -14.21 -18.86 22.74
N MET A 154 -14.47 -17.79 21.99
CA MET A 154 -15.48 -16.79 22.36
C MET A 154 -16.89 -17.40 22.43
N ASN A 155 -17.22 -18.31 21.51
CA ASN A 155 -18.50 -19.03 21.53
C ASN A 155 -18.58 -20.05 22.69
N LEU A 156 -17.47 -20.64 23.13
CA LEU A 156 -17.43 -21.47 24.34
C LEU A 156 -17.62 -20.63 25.60
N ARG A 157 -16.93 -19.49 25.72
CA ARG A 157 -17.09 -18.56 26.86
C ARG A 157 -18.53 -18.07 27.00
N LYS A 158 -19.16 -17.62 25.91
CA LYS A 158 -20.56 -17.18 25.91
C LYS A 158 -21.55 -18.30 26.33
N LYS A 159 -21.25 -19.57 26.01
CA LYS A 159 -22.04 -20.72 26.48
C LYS A 159 -21.82 -20.98 27.98
N ALA A 160 -20.57 -20.91 28.44
CA ALA A 160 -20.25 -21.07 29.86
C ALA A 160 -20.89 -19.95 30.71
N GLU A 161 -20.83 -18.71 30.24
CA GLU A 161 -21.42 -17.52 30.86
C GLU A 161 -22.96 -17.60 30.95
N THR A 162 -23.64 -17.94 29.85
CA THR A 162 -25.10 -18.15 29.89
C THR A 162 -25.50 -19.34 30.77
N SER A 163 -24.68 -20.39 30.85
CA SER A 163 -24.88 -21.49 31.80
C SER A 163 -24.61 -21.09 33.26
N ALA A 164 -23.66 -20.19 33.52
CA ALA A 164 -23.34 -19.68 34.85
C ALA A 164 -24.50 -18.80 35.35
N ALA A 165 -24.93 -17.81 34.57
CA ALA A 165 -26.07 -16.95 34.89
C ALA A 165 -27.37 -17.77 35.13
N ALA A 166 -27.64 -18.79 34.29
CA ALA A 166 -28.78 -19.70 34.47
C ALA A 166 -28.62 -20.69 35.64
N SER A 167 -27.47 -20.73 36.30
CA SER A 167 -27.26 -21.45 37.58
C SER A 167 -27.34 -20.51 38.77
N GLU A 168 -26.85 -19.27 38.64
CA GLU A 168 -26.93 -18.20 39.61
C GLU A 168 -28.39 -17.76 39.86
N GLU A 169 -29.20 -17.60 38.81
CA GLU A 169 -30.63 -17.33 38.94
C GLU A 169 -31.35 -18.44 39.72
N LYS A 170 -30.98 -19.70 39.50
CA LYS A 170 -31.54 -20.86 40.22
C LYS A 170 -31.09 -20.89 41.68
N ALA A 171 -29.83 -20.55 41.95
CA ALA A 171 -29.33 -20.39 43.32
C ALA A 171 -30.10 -19.27 44.04
N SER A 172 -30.19 -18.08 43.45
CA SER A 172 -30.98 -16.96 44.00
C SER A 172 -32.46 -17.31 44.21
N LEU A 173 -33.07 -18.11 43.33
CA LEU A 173 -34.45 -18.58 43.50
C LEU A 173 -34.59 -19.58 44.66
N LEU A 174 -33.60 -20.45 44.86
CA LEU A 174 -33.57 -21.39 45.98
C LEU A 174 -33.30 -20.67 47.31
N GLU A 175 -32.42 -19.67 47.34
CA GLU A 175 -32.17 -18.81 48.51
C GLU A 175 -33.43 -18.04 48.93
N ARG A 176 -34.13 -17.39 47.99
CA ARG A 176 -35.41 -16.70 48.28
C ARG A 176 -36.46 -17.66 48.87
N LYS A 177 -36.53 -18.90 48.36
CA LYS A 177 -37.40 -19.96 48.90
C LYS A 177 -36.96 -20.39 50.30
N LEU A 178 -35.67 -20.58 50.52
CA LEU A 178 -35.09 -20.95 51.82
C LEU A 178 -35.41 -19.89 52.88
N SER A 179 -35.18 -18.60 52.58
CA SER A 179 -35.50 -17.49 53.47
C SER A 179 -37.00 -17.42 53.79
N SER A 180 -37.87 -17.54 52.79
CA SER A 180 -39.32 -17.51 52.99
C SER A 180 -39.82 -18.68 53.86
N VAL A 181 -39.24 -19.87 53.71
CA VAL A 181 -39.51 -21.03 54.57
C VAL A 181 -38.96 -20.81 55.98
N SER A 182 -37.74 -20.29 56.12
CA SER A 182 -37.10 -19.99 57.41
C SER A 182 -37.90 -18.96 58.23
N GLU A 183 -38.35 -17.87 57.60
CA GLU A 183 -39.28 -16.92 58.21
C GLU A 183 -40.60 -17.59 58.64
N SER A 184 -41.11 -18.53 57.85
CA SER A 184 -42.35 -19.23 58.18
C SER A 184 -42.18 -20.15 59.38
N ILE A 185 -41.04 -20.84 59.48
CA ILE A 185 -40.69 -21.67 60.62
C ILE A 185 -40.50 -20.82 61.87
N GLU A 186 -39.81 -19.68 61.80
CA GLU A 186 -39.68 -18.78 62.96
C GLU A 186 -41.01 -18.13 63.37
N ARG A 187 -41.90 -17.80 62.40
CA ARG A 187 -43.27 -17.35 62.67
C ARG A 187 -44.13 -18.43 63.34
N GLU A 188 -43.98 -19.70 62.96
CA GLU A 188 -44.71 -20.84 63.53
C GLU A 188 -44.19 -21.21 64.92
N LYS A 189 -42.86 -21.31 65.08
CA LYS A 189 -42.16 -21.46 66.36
C LYS A 189 -42.56 -20.40 67.37
N SER A 190 -42.66 -19.13 66.94
CA SER A 190 -43.14 -18.03 67.79
C SER A 190 -44.59 -18.20 68.25
N ARG A 191 -45.47 -18.72 67.38
CA ARG A 191 -46.87 -19.07 67.76
C ARG A 191 -46.90 -20.20 68.78
N LEU A 192 -46.23 -21.32 68.48
CA LEU A 192 -46.18 -22.48 69.36
C LEU A 192 -45.56 -22.15 70.73
N GLN A 193 -44.61 -21.23 70.80
CA GLN A 193 -44.07 -20.75 72.07
C GLN A 193 -45.10 -19.91 72.85
N ASN A 194 -45.82 -18.99 72.20
CA ASN A 194 -46.91 -18.24 72.83
C ASN A 194 -48.03 -19.16 73.34
N ASP A 195 -48.44 -20.15 72.53
CA ASP A 195 -49.45 -21.14 72.90
C ASP A 195 -49.01 -21.97 74.12
N LEU A 196 -47.73 -22.37 74.17
CA LEU A 196 -47.14 -23.08 75.31
C LEU A 196 -47.11 -22.20 76.57
N GLU A 197 -46.77 -20.91 76.44
CA GLU A 197 -46.78 -19.97 77.56
C GLU A 197 -48.21 -19.68 78.07
N GLN A 198 -49.19 -19.57 77.16
CA GLN A 198 -50.61 -19.47 77.51
C GLN A 198 -51.08 -20.72 78.25
N LEU A 199 -50.91 -21.92 77.68
CA LEU A 199 -51.30 -23.19 78.32
C LEU A 199 -50.61 -23.40 79.68
N LYS A 200 -49.36 -22.96 79.83
CA LYS A 200 -48.63 -22.98 81.11
C LYS A 200 -49.20 -22.00 82.13
N SER A 201 -49.78 -20.88 81.70
CA SER A 201 -50.50 -19.93 82.57
C SER A 201 -51.88 -20.47 82.98
N GLU A 202 -52.64 -21.03 82.03
CA GLU A 202 -53.96 -21.64 82.26
C GLU A 202 -53.87 -22.87 83.15
N SER A 203 -52.84 -23.71 82.96
CA SER A 203 -52.53 -24.85 83.82
C SER A 203 -52.26 -24.41 85.26
N LYS A 204 -51.43 -23.38 85.48
CA LYS A 204 -51.20 -22.80 86.82
C LYS A 204 -52.48 -22.24 87.44
N PHE A 205 -53.32 -21.56 86.66
CA PHE A 205 -54.60 -21.04 87.13
C PHE A 205 -55.56 -22.18 87.50
N SER A 206 -55.63 -23.23 86.68
CA SER A 206 -56.42 -24.43 86.94
C SER A 206 -55.99 -25.12 88.23
N VAL A 207 -54.68 -25.37 88.41
CA VAL A 207 -54.12 -25.98 89.64
C VAL A 207 -54.45 -25.13 90.86
N THR A 208 -54.18 -23.82 90.84
CA THR A 208 -54.47 -22.95 92.01
C THR A 208 -55.97 -22.81 92.30
N LYS A 209 -56.84 -22.90 91.29
CA LYS A 209 -58.30 -22.97 91.45
C LYS A 209 -58.74 -24.30 92.08
N ILE A 210 -58.11 -25.41 91.70
CA ILE A 210 -58.37 -26.74 92.27
C ILE A 210 -57.90 -26.79 93.72
N SER A 211 -56.68 -26.34 94.05
CA SER A 211 -56.17 -26.26 95.42
C SER A 211 -57.10 -25.43 96.32
N LYS A 212 -57.48 -24.22 95.90
CA LYS A 212 -58.42 -23.37 96.66
C LYS A 212 -59.85 -23.92 96.76
N ASN A 213 -60.21 -24.93 95.96
CA ASN A 213 -61.47 -25.65 96.12
C ASN A 213 -61.30 -26.86 97.05
N LEU A 214 -60.15 -27.54 97.00
CA LEU A 214 -59.78 -28.61 97.92
C LEU A 214 -59.69 -28.08 99.36
N GLU A 215 -58.92 -27.03 99.62
CA GLU A 215 -58.82 -26.33 100.93
C GLU A 215 -60.21 -25.99 101.51
N ARG A 216 -61.13 -25.51 100.65
CA ARG A 216 -62.51 -25.19 101.06
C ARG A 216 -63.39 -26.42 101.31
N MET A 217 -63.12 -27.55 100.67
CA MET A 217 -63.80 -28.81 100.95
C MET A 217 -63.23 -29.49 102.19
N GLU A 218 -61.91 -29.44 102.42
CA GLU A 218 -61.24 -29.91 103.62
C GLU A 218 -61.72 -29.13 104.86
N PHE A 219 -61.78 -27.79 104.79
CA PHE A 219 -62.32 -26.98 105.89
C PHE A 219 -63.80 -27.31 106.18
N ARG A 220 -64.63 -27.52 105.15
CA ARG A 220 -66.02 -27.95 105.30
C ARG A 220 -66.14 -29.34 105.92
N ALA A 221 -65.30 -30.29 105.50
CA ALA A 221 -65.29 -31.65 106.02
C ALA A 221 -64.87 -31.66 107.50
N ALA A 222 -63.79 -30.96 107.86
CA ALA A 222 -63.34 -30.82 109.25
C ALA A 222 -64.34 -30.06 110.14
N ASN A 223 -65.14 -29.15 109.57
CA ASN A 223 -66.22 -28.49 110.30
C ASN A 223 -67.43 -29.41 110.49
N ALA A 224 -67.85 -30.14 109.44
CA ALA A 224 -68.92 -31.13 109.51
C ALA A 224 -68.57 -32.34 110.42
N GLU A 225 -67.29 -32.69 110.53
CA GLU A 225 -66.78 -33.67 111.49
C GLU A 225 -66.94 -33.17 112.93
N LYS A 226 -66.54 -31.93 113.22
CA LYS A 226 -66.75 -31.29 114.54
C LYS A 226 -68.24 -31.16 114.88
N GLU A 227 -69.07 -30.75 113.91
CA GLU A 227 -70.53 -30.72 114.06
C GLU A 227 -71.09 -32.12 114.29
N SER A 228 -70.57 -33.17 113.64
CA SER A 228 -70.97 -34.57 113.89
C SER A 228 -70.56 -35.05 115.28
N VAL A 229 -69.40 -34.65 115.80
CA VAL A 229 -68.99 -34.94 117.20
C VAL A 229 -69.92 -34.22 118.18
N LEU A 230 -70.15 -32.92 118.00
CA LEU A 230 -71.06 -32.14 118.84
C LEU A 230 -72.51 -32.67 118.79
N LEU A 231 -72.98 -33.11 117.62
CA LEU A 231 -74.30 -33.73 117.47
C LEU A 231 -74.36 -35.13 118.10
N LYS A 232 -73.27 -35.88 118.19
CA LYS A 232 -73.21 -37.13 118.96
C LYS A 232 -73.25 -36.86 120.46
N GLU A 233 -72.49 -35.89 120.95
CA GLU A 233 -72.55 -35.44 122.36
C GLU A 233 -73.96 -34.96 122.72
N GLN A 234 -74.59 -34.14 121.87
CA GLN A 234 -75.97 -33.71 122.02
C GLN A 234 -76.97 -34.87 121.92
N LEU A 235 -76.73 -35.88 121.08
CA LEU A 235 -77.58 -37.08 121.01
C LEU A 235 -77.43 -37.98 122.24
N GLU A 236 -76.24 -38.10 122.83
CA GLU A 236 -76.06 -38.83 124.09
C GLU A 236 -76.71 -38.10 125.27
N GLU A 237 -76.60 -36.78 125.33
CA GLU A 237 -77.28 -35.93 126.32
C GLU A 237 -78.81 -35.94 126.12
N LEU A 238 -79.30 -35.84 124.88
CA LEU A 238 -80.71 -36.00 124.55
C LEU A 238 -81.20 -37.44 124.79
N ARG A 239 -80.34 -38.46 124.74
CA ARG A 239 -80.70 -39.84 125.05
C ARG A 239 -80.91 -40.02 126.56
N LYS A 240 -80.02 -39.48 127.41
CA LYS A 240 -80.27 -39.42 128.87
C LYS A 240 -81.60 -38.72 129.16
N ARG A 241 -81.81 -37.55 128.56
CA ARG A 241 -83.07 -36.80 128.69
C ARG A 241 -84.27 -37.51 128.07
N LEU A 242 -84.08 -38.36 127.07
CA LEU A 242 -85.15 -39.18 126.49
C LEU A 242 -85.47 -40.38 127.38
N ASP A 243 -84.50 -40.98 128.06
CA ASP A 243 -84.75 -42.02 129.06
C ASP A 243 -85.48 -41.41 130.27
N GLU A 244 -85.05 -40.24 130.77
CA GLU A 244 -85.77 -39.43 131.77
C GLU A 244 -87.17 -39.02 131.30
N CYS A 245 -87.29 -38.58 130.06
CA CYS A 245 -88.56 -38.14 129.47
C CYS A 245 -89.47 -39.33 129.13
N VAL A 246 -88.96 -40.52 128.81
CA VAL A 246 -89.77 -41.74 128.64
C VAL A 246 -90.36 -42.19 129.98
N GLN A 247 -89.61 -42.08 131.07
CA GLN A 247 -90.16 -42.18 132.42
C GLN A 247 -91.36 -41.21 132.61
N GLN A 248 -91.17 -39.93 132.31
CA GLN A 248 -92.23 -38.89 132.40
C GLN A 248 -93.35 -39.08 131.36
N ARG A 249 -93.07 -39.72 130.21
CA ARG A 249 -94.03 -39.95 129.11
C ARG A 249 -94.94 -41.12 129.43
N ILE A 250 -94.46 -42.15 130.14
CA ILE A 250 -95.29 -43.20 130.73
C ILE A 250 -96.31 -42.59 131.72
N GLU A 251 -95.96 -41.49 132.39
CA GLU A 251 -96.88 -40.73 133.23
C GLU A 251 -97.82 -39.81 132.43
N ALA A 252 -97.34 -39.23 131.31
CA ALA A 252 -98.05 -38.24 130.50
C ALA A 252 -98.92 -38.81 129.35
N GLU A 253 -98.70 -40.03 128.86
CA GLU A 253 -99.44 -40.70 127.76
C GLU A 253 -100.88 -41.12 128.14
N LYS A 254 -101.54 -40.33 129.01
CA LYS A 254 -102.97 -40.41 129.33
C LYS A 254 -103.83 -39.29 128.71
N LYS A 255 -103.27 -38.29 127.99
CA LYS A 255 -103.99 -37.02 127.64
C LYS A 255 -103.72 -36.37 126.25
N LEU A 256 -103.86 -37.15 125.16
CA LEU A 256 -104.16 -36.82 123.73
C LEU A 256 -104.21 -35.36 123.13
N SER A 257 -103.44 -35.14 122.04
CA SER A 257 -103.86 -34.76 120.64
C SER A 257 -104.28 -33.33 120.12
N ASN A 258 -103.41 -32.74 119.25
CA ASN A 258 -103.57 -32.10 117.88
C ASN A 258 -104.48 -30.87 117.52
N PHE A 259 -104.03 -29.96 116.59
CA PHE A 259 -104.61 -29.58 115.24
C PHE A 259 -103.94 -28.33 114.50
N THR A 260 -104.56 -27.68 113.46
CA THR A 260 -103.92 -27.19 112.18
C THR A 260 -104.49 -25.86 111.52
N PHE A 261 -103.88 -25.31 110.42
CA PHE A 261 -104.47 -24.69 109.14
C PHE A 261 -104.29 -23.18 108.65
N GLN A 262 -104.25 -22.99 107.29
CA GLN A 262 -104.73 -21.90 106.34
C GLN A 262 -104.28 -20.40 106.45
N GLU A 263 -104.38 -19.44 105.46
CA GLU A 263 -104.43 -19.29 103.94
C GLU A 263 -104.08 -17.78 103.58
N GLY A 264 -104.21 -17.10 102.40
CA GLY A 264 -104.62 -17.34 100.98
C GLY A 264 -104.86 -16.04 100.12
N CYS A 265 -104.81 -16.11 98.75
CA CYS A 265 -105.21 -15.09 97.71
C CYS A 265 -104.34 -13.79 97.54
N SER A 266 -104.46 -12.83 96.56
CA SER A 266 -105.36 -12.51 95.40
C SER A 266 -104.65 -11.60 94.30
N SER A 267 -105.36 -11.02 93.29
CA SER A 267 -104.80 -10.24 92.11
C SER A 267 -105.75 -9.21 91.44
N ASP A 268 -105.25 -8.08 90.87
CA ASP A 268 -106.07 -7.09 90.09
C ASP A 268 -105.31 -6.11 89.13
N ASN A 269 -104.23 -6.51 88.42
CA ASN A 269 -103.16 -5.56 88.01
C ASN A 269 -102.71 -5.55 86.51
N ILE A 270 -103.65 -5.62 85.54
CA ILE A 270 -103.30 -5.95 84.12
C ILE A 270 -103.39 -4.76 83.12
N LEU A 271 -104.52 -4.05 83.02
CA LEU A 271 -104.80 -3.15 81.89
C LEU A 271 -103.80 -1.99 81.73
N VAL A 272 -103.32 -1.43 82.84
CA VAL A 272 -102.41 -0.26 82.85
C VAL A 272 -101.06 -0.56 82.18
N LYS A 273 -100.61 -1.82 82.13
CA LYS A 273 -99.33 -2.18 81.48
C LYS A 273 -99.35 -1.93 79.98
N HIS A 274 -100.44 -2.30 79.31
CA HIS A 274 -100.45 -2.42 77.84
C HIS A 274 -100.24 -1.08 77.13
N LEU A 275 -100.94 -0.03 77.57
CA LEU A 275 -100.78 1.33 77.04
C LEU A 275 -99.40 1.95 77.36
N GLN A 276 -98.73 1.50 78.43
CA GLN A 276 -97.35 1.91 78.69
C GLN A 276 -96.34 1.22 77.78
N ASP A 277 -96.65 0.02 77.27
CA ASP A 277 -95.76 -0.75 76.40
C ASP A 277 -95.79 -0.23 74.95
N GLU A 278 -96.94 0.20 74.44
CA GLU A 278 -97.01 0.87 73.12
C GLU A 278 -96.21 2.17 73.10
N LEU A 279 -96.29 3.00 74.16
CA LEU A 279 -95.52 4.23 74.27
C LEU A 279 -94.00 3.94 74.28
N ARG A 280 -93.58 2.91 75.03
CA ARG A 280 -92.18 2.43 75.07
C ARG A 280 -91.65 1.99 73.71
N ASN A 281 -92.50 1.42 72.85
CA ASN A 281 -92.12 0.96 71.51
C ASN A 281 -91.88 2.13 70.55
N CYS A 282 -92.78 3.12 70.48
CA CYS A 282 -92.59 4.31 69.65
C CYS A 282 -91.31 5.09 70.04
N GLU A 283 -91.00 5.20 71.33
CA GLU A 283 -89.74 5.77 71.79
C GLU A 283 -88.50 4.95 71.37
N ALA A 284 -88.63 3.63 71.24
CA ALA A 284 -87.54 2.76 70.81
C ALA A 284 -87.25 2.92 69.32
N GLU A 285 -88.27 2.99 68.47
CA GLU A 285 -88.12 3.24 67.04
C GLU A 285 -87.46 4.61 66.76
N VAL A 286 -87.88 5.66 67.47
CA VAL A 286 -87.25 6.99 67.37
C VAL A 286 -85.78 6.98 67.85
N ARG A 287 -85.43 6.13 68.83
CA ARG A 287 -84.03 5.92 69.25
C ARG A 287 -83.22 5.17 68.19
N GLU A 288 -83.77 4.14 67.55
CA GLU A 288 -83.10 3.43 66.46
C GLU A 288 -82.94 4.30 65.21
N ALA A 289 -83.94 5.10 64.83
CA ALA A 289 -83.84 6.04 63.71
C ALA A 289 -82.70 7.05 63.91
N ARG A 290 -82.48 7.54 65.13
CA ARG A 290 -81.35 8.42 65.48
C ARG A 290 -80.00 7.69 65.38
N LYS A 291 -79.92 6.43 65.87
CA LYS A 291 -78.71 5.60 65.72
C LYS A 291 -78.39 5.37 64.25
N LEU A 292 -79.36 4.91 63.45
CA LEU A 292 -79.24 4.67 62.01
C LEU A 292 -78.75 5.91 61.26
N ARG A 293 -79.32 7.09 61.56
CA ARG A 293 -78.85 8.36 61.01
C ARG A 293 -77.38 8.65 61.35
N SER A 294 -76.99 8.56 62.63
CA SER A 294 -75.61 8.79 63.05
C SER A 294 -74.63 7.74 62.47
N SER A 295 -75.09 6.51 62.24
CA SER A 295 -74.34 5.46 61.56
C SER A 295 -74.10 5.82 60.08
N HIS A 296 -75.15 6.28 59.39
CA HIS A 296 -75.04 6.72 58.00
C HIS A 296 -74.10 7.92 57.82
N GLU A 297 -74.21 8.94 58.69
CA GLU A 297 -73.32 10.11 58.69
C GLU A 297 -71.84 9.70 58.91
N ASN A 298 -71.58 8.72 59.79
CA ASN A 298 -70.24 8.12 59.96
C ASN A 298 -69.77 7.32 58.73
N ILE A 299 -70.67 6.58 58.06
CA ILE A 299 -70.35 5.79 56.85
C ILE A 299 -69.95 6.71 55.69
N GLU A 300 -70.65 7.82 55.46
CA GLU A 300 -70.26 8.77 54.41
C GLU A 300 -68.89 9.42 54.71
N LEU A 301 -68.61 9.77 55.98
CA LEU A 301 -67.29 10.26 56.38
C LEU A 301 -66.17 9.23 56.13
N LEU A 302 -66.43 7.95 56.35
CA LEU A 302 -65.48 6.86 56.05
C LEU A 302 -65.25 6.70 54.54
N LYS A 303 -66.28 6.86 53.68
CA LYS A 303 -66.11 6.85 52.22
C LYS A 303 -65.21 7.99 51.74
N VAL A 304 -65.40 9.21 52.25
CA VAL A 304 -64.55 10.36 51.90
C VAL A 304 -63.09 10.10 52.28
N LYS A 305 -62.83 9.64 53.51
CA LYS A 305 -61.48 9.27 53.95
C LYS A 305 -60.86 8.15 53.10
N LEU A 306 -61.63 7.13 52.72
CA LEU A 306 -61.17 6.05 51.84
C LEU A 306 -60.77 6.56 50.44
N LEU A 307 -61.48 7.56 49.90
CA LEU A 307 -61.13 8.19 48.62
C LEU A 307 -59.89 9.07 48.73
N GLU A 308 -59.71 9.82 49.83
CA GLU A 308 -58.46 10.54 50.08
C GLU A 308 -57.26 9.59 50.20
N GLU A 309 -57.39 8.49 50.93
CA GLU A 309 -56.32 7.50 51.08
C GLU A 309 -56.02 6.73 49.79
N LYS A 310 -57.00 6.57 48.89
CA LYS A 310 -56.71 6.21 47.50
C LYS A 310 -55.84 7.27 46.84
N GLY A 311 -56.29 8.52 46.78
CA GLY A 311 -55.50 9.60 46.18
C GLY A 311 -54.10 9.79 46.78
N ARG A 312 -53.88 9.49 48.07
CA ARG A 312 -52.55 9.47 48.71
C ARG A 312 -51.69 8.32 48.19
N ARG A 313 -52.20 7.09 48.17
CA ARG A 313 -51.47 5.92 47.65
C ARG A 313 -51.17 6.04 46.16
N ASP A 314 -52.15 6.44 45.36
CA ASP A 314 -52.03 6.50 43.90
C ASP A 314 -50.95 7.53 43.48
N ARG A 315 -50.76 8.60 44.28
CA ARG A 315 -49.61 9.52 44.16
C ARG A 315 -48.28 8.87 44.58
N ALA A 316 -48.24 8.17 45.71
CA ALA A 316 -47.04 7.49 46.18
C ALA A 316 -46.57 6.38 45.20
N GLU A 317 -47.49 5.61 44.61
CA GLU A 317 -47.21 4.64 43.55
C GLU A 317 -46.64 5.34 42.30
N SER A 318 -47.19 6.51 41.94
CA SER A 318 -46.67 7.35 40.84
C SER A 318 -45.28 7.93 41.11
N GLU A 319 -44.88 8.09 42.38
CA GLU A 319 -43.53 8.53 42.77
C GLU A 319 -42.56 7.35 42.88
N LEU A 320 -43.01 6.18 43.33
CA LEU A 320 -42.24 4.93 43.30
C LEU A 320 -41.88 4.50 41.87
N LEU A 321 -42.77 4.69 40.90
CA LEU A 321 -42.47 4.45 39.48
C LEU A 321 -41.33 5.38 38.99
N LYS A 322 -41.42 6.69 39.26
CA LYS A 322 -40.36 7.65 38.91
C LYS A 322 -39.02 7.33 39.59
N LEU A 323 -39.06 6.85 40.83
CA LEU A 323 -37.85 6.40 41.55
C LEU A 323 -37.23 5.16 40.90
N ALA A 324 -38.03 4.24 40.37
CA ALA A 324 -37.53 3.08 39.62
C ALA A 324 -36.90 3.50 38.28
N ASP A 325 -37.52 4.44 37.55
CA ASP A 325 -36.96 5.00 36.32
C ASP A 325 -35.61 5.70 36.59
N LEU A 326 -35.55 6.57 37.60
CA LEU A 326 -34.32 7.26 38.03
C LEU A 326 -33.23 6.28 38.51
N GLN A 327 -33.60 5.17 39.15
CA GLN A 327 -32.65 4.12 39.52
C GLN A 327 -32.12 3.36 38.28
N GLY A 328 -32.93 3.25 37.22
CA GLY A 328 -32.51 2.73 35.93
C GLY A 328 -31.50 3.64 35.23
N ASP A 329 -31.73 4.96 35.24
CA ASP A 329 -30.81 5.95 34.66
C ASP A 329 -29.52 6.11 35.48
N MET A 330 -29.60 6.06 36.81
CA MET A 330 -28.43 6.03 37.69
C MET A 330 -27.48 4.88 37.34
N LYS A 331 -27.99 3.67 37.12
CA LYS A 331 -27.17 2.51 36.73
C LYS A 331 -26.45 2.70 35.40
N LYS A 332 -27.13 3.25 34.38
CA LYS A 332 -26.49 3.57 33.08
C LYS A 332 -25.31 4.52 33.27
N LEU A 333 -25.47 5.54 34.11
CA LEU A 333 -24.39 6.49 34.42
C LEU A 333 -23.25 5.83 35.22
N GLU A 334 -23.52 4.85 36.09
CA GLU A 334 -22.49 4.06 36.76
C GLU A 334 -21.74 3.12 35.80
N ASP A 335 -22.44 2.48 34.85
CA ASP A 335 -21.88 1.64 33.79
C ASP A 335 -21.00 2.45 32.81
N GLU A 336 -21.46 3.64 32.40
CA GLU A 336 -20.67 4.59 31.60
C GLU A 336 -19.43 5.06 32.38
N LEU A 337 -19.59 5.46 33.64
CA LEU A 337 -18.50 5.98 34.48
C LEU A 337 -17.48 4.91 34.86
N THR A 338 -17.87 3.64 34.97
CA THR A 338 -16.92 2.52 35.12
C THR A 338 -16.21 2.20 33.80
N THR A 339 -16.89 2.31 32.65
CA THR A 339 -16.27 2.18 31.32
C THR A 339 -15.19 3.25 31.11
N TRP A 340 -15.49 4.53 31.35
CA TRP A 340 -14.51 5.62 31.27
C TRP A 340 -13.33 5.42 32.24
N LYS A 341 -13.59 4.94 33.48
CA LYS A 341 -12.53 4.60 34.44
C LYS A 341 -11.65 3.43 34.00
N SER A 342 -12.13 2.52 33.13
CA SER A 342 -11.27 1.51 32.51
C SER A 342 -10.37 2.14 31.47
N MET A 343 -10.95 2.86 30.50
CA MET A 343 -10.22 3.50 29.39
C MET A 343 -9.11 4.44 29.86
N VAL A 344 -9.30 5.15 30.98
CA VAL A 344 -8.24 5.99 31.58
C VAL A 344 -7.08 5.17 32.14
N LYS A 345 -7.33 4.00 32.76
CA LYS A 345 -6.27 3.13 33.31
C LYS A 345 -5.41 2.48 32.22
N ASP A 346 -6.00 2.24 31.05
CA ASP A 346 -5.30 1.66 29.89
C ASP A 346 -4.26 2.64 29.28
N ILE A 347 -4.35 3.94 29.61
CA ILE A 347 -3.39 4.97 29.20
C ILE A 347 -2.23 5.03 30.20
N PRO A 348 -0.97 4.76 29.80
CA PRO A 348 0.15 4.60 30.72
C PRO A 348 0.34 5.77 31.71
N GLY A 349 0.12 5.46 32.99
CA GLY A 349 0.26 6.40 34.11
C GLY A 349 -0.72 7.57 34.08
N ALA A 350 -1.90 7.43 33.43
CA ALA A 350 -3.04 8.31 33.68
C ALA A 350 -3.85 7.78 34.87
N SER A 351 -4.30 8.70 35.73
CA SER A 351 -5.02 8.42 36.97
C SER A 351 -6.45 8.99 36.94
N CYS A 352 -6.64 10.14 36.27
CA CYS A 352 -7.94 10.74 35.99
C CYS A 352 -8.06 11.14 34.50
N ALA A 353 -9.25 11.62 34.11
CA ALA A 353 -9.48 12.11 32.75
C ALA A 353 -8.62 13.34 32.40
N ASP A 354 -8.32 14.19 33.38
CA ASP A 354 -7.52 15.42 33.19
C ASP A 354 -6.05 15.13 32.86
N ASP A 355 -5.54 13.93 33.19
CA ASP A 355 -4.21 13.46 32.78
C ASP A 355 -4.10 13.18 31.27
N VAL A 356 -5.22 12.93 30.59
CA VAL A 356 -5.22 12.44 29.20
C VAL A 356 -4.86 13.54 28.18
N PRO A 357 -5.47 14.75 28.20
CA PRO A 357 -5.06 15.84 27.29
C PRO A 357 -3.56 16.23 27.37
N PRO A 358 -2.94 16.45 28.54
CA PRO A 358 -1.52 16.81 28.59
C PRO A 358 -0.59 15.68 28.17
N LYS A 359 -0.97 14.39 28.39
CA LYS A 359 -0.24 13.24 27.84
C LYS A 359 -0.32 13.17 26.32
N PHE A 360 -1.51 13.38 25.75
CA PHE A 360 -1.69 13.41 24.30
C PHE A 360 -0.87 14.56 23.67
N ALA A 361 -0.90 15.75 24.28
CA ALA A 361 -0.09 16.90 23.87
C ALA A 361 1.43 16.73 24.13
N ALA A 362 1.84 15.81 25.01
CA ALA A 362 3.24 15.40 25.15
C ALA A 362 3.65 14.44 24.02
N LEU A 363 2.86 13.40 23.78
CA LEU A 363 3.08 12.43 22.70
C LEU A 363 3.10 13.10 21.31
N GLN A 364 2.21 14.07 21.06
CA GLN A 364 2.22 14.87 19.82
C GLN A 364 3.54 15.65 19.65
N ARG A 365 4.11 16.20 20.73
CA ARG A 365 5.43 16.88 20.68
C ARG A 365 6.57 15.90 20.47
N GLU A 366 6.54 14.73 21.10
CA GLU A 366 7.53 13.66 20.91
C GLU A 366 7.52 13.10 19.48
N VAL A 367 6.33 12.92 18.90
CA VAL A 367 6.19 12.54 17.48
C VAL A 367 6.76 13.63 16.55
N LEU A 368 6.47 14.90 16.80
CA LEU A 368 7.03 16.00 16.00
C LEU A 368 8.56 16.11 16.13
N ASP A 369 9.10 16.00 17.36
CA ASP A 369 10.54 16.06 17.65
C ASP A 369 11.31 14.83 17.14
N SER A 370 10.69 13.66 17.12
CA SER A 370 11.26 12.49 16.42
C SER A 370 11.23 12.67 14.90
N MET A 371 10.17 13.25 14.34
CA MET A 371 10.05 13.51 12.89
C MET A 371 11.06 14.56 12.40
N THR A 372 11.34 15.62 13.16
CA THR A 372 12.41 16.57 12.82
C THR A 372 13.78 15.91 12.87
N LYS A 373 14.08 15.13 13.92
CA LYS A 373 15.35 14.39 14.04
C LYS A 373 15.57 13.37 12.92
N VAL A 374 14.51 12.66 12.50
CA VAL A 374 14.58 11.76 11.32
C VAL A 374 14.86 12.57 10.05
N GLY A 375 14.24 13.75 9.88
CA GLY A 375 14.54 14.66 8.77
C GLY A 375 15.99 15.17 8.77
N GLU A 376 16.52 15.56 9.93
CA GLU A 376 17.91 15.99 10.10
C GLU A 376 18.91 14.86 9.77
N VAL A 377 18.68 13.66 10.29
CA VAL A 377 19.52 12.47 10.00
C VAL A 377 19.44 12.11 8.52
N GLN A 378 18.27 12.20 7.88
CA GLN A 378 18.14 11.92 6.45
C GLN A 378 18.78 13.01 5.57
N ALA A 379 18.82 14.26 6.02
CA ALA A 379 19.56 15.33 5.35
C ALA A 379 21.08 15.11 5.46
N GLN A 380 21.57 14.74 6.64
CA GLN A 380 22.99 14.37 6.86
C GLN A 380 23.39 13.15 6.03
N LEU A 381 22.52 12.13 5.93
CA LEU A 381 22.75 10.95 5.10
C LEU A 381 22.92 11.33 3.62
N LYS A 382 22.01 12.15 3.06
CA LYS A 382 22.11 12.64 1.68
C LYS A 382 23.36 13.48 1.43
N GLN A 383 23.80 14.26 2.42
CA GLN A 383 25.05 15.01 2.34
C GLN A 383 26.27 14.08 2.30
N MET A 384 26.25 12.98 3.08
CA MET A 384 27.29 11.94 3.07
C MET A 384 27.30 11.15 1.75
N GLU A 385 26.13 10.82 1.19
CA GLU A 385 25.99 10.17 -0.13
C GLU A 385 26.62 11.03 -1.24
N VAL A 386 26.25 12.32 -1.33
CA VAL A 386 26.84 13.25 -2.32
C VAL A 386 28.34 13.45 -2.13
N ALA A 387 28.83 13.47 -0.88
CA ALA A 387 30.25 13.54 -0.59
C ALA A 387 31.01 12.27 -1.01
N LEU A 388 30.41 11.10 -0.85
CA LEU A 388 30.97 9.82 -1.30
C LEU A 388 31.03 9.74 -2.83
N ASP A 389 29.94 10.07 -3.53
CA ASP A 389 29.91 10.12 -5.01
C ASP A 389 30.98 11.07 -5.56
N THR A 390 31.15 12.24 -4.93
CA THR A 390 32.19 13.21 -5.28
C THR A 390 33.59 12.61 -5.09
N ALA A 391 33.86 11.99 -3.93
CA ALA A 391 35.14 11.36 -3.63
C ALA A 391 35.45 10.17 -4.56
N GLU A 392 34.45 9.39 -4.98
CA GLU A 392 34.65 8.34 -5.97
C GLU A 392 34.96 8.90 -7.37
N LEU A 393 34.32 10.00 -7.78
CA LEU A 393 34.63 10.68 -9.04
C LEU A 393 36.04 11.27 -9.04
N GLU A 394 36.47 11.90 -7.94
CA GLU A 394 37.84 12.38 -7.74
C GLU A 394 38.85 11.23 -7.76
N LYS A 395 38.53 10.10 -7.13
CA LYS A 395 39.36 8.89 -7.20
C LYS A 395 39.50 8.38 -8.64
N ARG A 396 38.40 8.17 -9.36
CA ARG A 396 38.41 7.70 -10.76
C ARG A 396 39.22 8.64 -11.67
N LYS A 397 39.11 9.95 -11.44
CA LYS A 397 39.92 10.97 -12.11
C LYS A 397 41.41 10.80 -11.79
N ALA A 398 41.79 10.72 -10.51
CA ALA A 398 43.18 10.52 -10.12
C ALA A 398 43.78 9.19 -10.65
N GLU A 399 42.99 8.12 -10.71
CA GLU A 399 43.38 6.81 -11.28
C GLU A 399 43.66 6.91 -12.79
N SER A 400 42.83 7.64 -13.55
CA SER A 400 43.04 7.88 -14.98
C SER A 400 44.19 8.85 -15.28
N GLU A 401 44.35 9.93 -14.51
CA GLU A 401 45.51 10.82 -14.60
C GLU A 401 46.82 10.07 -14.30
N ALA A 402 46.82 9.19 -13.30
CA ALA A 402 47.97 8.32 -12.98
C ALA A 402 48.26 7.29 -14.08
N ALA A 403 47.23 6.75 -14.74
CA ALA A 403 47.41 5.86 -15.89
C ALA A 403 48.07 6.59 -17.07
N VAL A 404 47.58 7.76 -17.45
CA VAL A 404 48.15 8.60 -18.53
C VAL A 404 49.59 9.02 -18.19
N ALA A 405 49.87 9.40 -16.94
CA ALA A 405 51.23 9.73 -16.49
C ALA A 405 52.18 8.53 -16.60
N LYS A 406 51.72 7.32 -16.26
CA LYS A 406 52.48 6.06 -16.37
C LYS A 406 52.74 5.69 -17.84
N GLU A 407 51.77 5.88 -18.73
CA GLU A 407 51.94 5.65 -20.18
C GLU A 407 52.94 6.65 -20.78
N SER A 408 52.82 7.94 -20.46
CA SER A 408 53.76 8.98 -20.87
C SER A 408 55.19 8.71 -20.38
N ALA A 409 55.35 8.24 -19.13
CA ALA A 409 56.64 7.83 -18.58
C ALA A 409 57.22 6.59 -19.30
N ASN A 410 56.39 5.62 -19.66
CA ASN A 410 56.81 4.44 -20.44
C ASN A 410 57.20 4.80 -21.88
N PHE A 411 56.48 5.73 -22.51
CA PHE A 411 56.82 6.28 -23.82
C PHE A 411 58.17 7.00 -23.76
N SER A 412 58.35 7.93 -22.81
CA SER A 412 59.60 8.67 -22.60
C SER A 412 60.78 7.73 -22.32
N LYS A 413 60.59 6.68 -21.52
CA LYS A 413 61.60 5.65 -21.24
C LYS A 413 61.98 4.83 -22.47
N SER A 414 61.03 4.62 -23.38
CA SER A 414 61.28 3.91 -24.66
C SER A 414 62.00 4.82 -25.67
N GLU A 415 61.65 6.11 -25.68
CA GLU A 415 62.32 7.14 -26.49
C GLU A 415 63.76 7.39 -26.03
N ILE A 416 64.02 7.45 -24.72
CA ILE A 416 65.39 7.53 -24.17
C ILE A 416 66.23 6.36 -24.67
N LYS A 417 65.74 5.11 -24.58
CA LYS A 417 66.45 3.93 -25.13
C LYS A 417 66.74 4.04 -26.63
N ARG A 418 65.80 4.60 -27.41
CA ARG A 418 65.99 4.84 -28.85
C ARG A 418 67.07 5.89 -29.10
N ILE A 419 67.17 6.91 -28.25
CA ILE A 419 68.22 7.94 -28.31
C ILE A 419 69.57 7.37 -27.86
N GLU A 420 69.62 6.55 -26.81
CA GLU A 420 70.82 5.84 -26.34
C GLU A 420 71.43 4.98 -27.46
N LEU A 421 70.62 4.17 -28.15
CA LEU A 421 71.07 3.35 -29.29
C LEU A 421 71.61 4.21 -30.45
N LYS A 422 70.97 5.34 -30.75
CA LYS A 422 71.48 6.29 -31.76
C LYS A 422 72.79 6.94 -31.31
N LEU A 423 72.95 7.26 -30.03
CA LEU A 423 74.17 7.84 -29.48
C LEU A 423 75.33 6.85 -29.55
N VAL A 424 75.11 5.56 -29.28
CA VAL A 424 76.13 4.50 -29.46
C VAL A 424 76.57 4.45 -30.93
N ALA A 425 75.63 4.41 -31.89
CA ALA A 425 75.97 4.41 -33.31
C ALA A 425 76.75 5.68 -33.75
N VAL A 426 76.42 6.85 -33.20
CA VAL A 426 77.18 8.09 -33.43
C VAL A 426 78.58 8.06 -32.78
N ILE A 427 78.72 7.43 -31.61
CA ILE A 427 80.01 7.23 -30.95
C ILE A 427 80.89 6.28 -31.78
N GLU A 428 80.34 5.18 -32.30
CA GLU A 428 81.02 4.26 -33.21
C GLU A 428 81.48 4.97 -34.49
N GLU A 429 80.59 5.71 -35.17
CA GLU A 429 80.96 6.48 -36.37
C GLU A 429 82.04 7.53 -36.06
N LYS A 430 81.96 8.20 -34.91
CA LYS A 430 82.98 9.14 -34.44
C LYS A 430 84.34 8.45 -34.21
N ASP A 431 84.37 7.22 -33.70
CA ASP A 431 85.63 6.47 -33.52
C ASP A 431 86.16 5.86 -34.82
N ARG A 432 85.27 5.43 -35.74
CA ARG A 432 85.64 5.04 -37.12
C ARG A 432 86.27 6.21 -37.86
N LEU A 433 85.64 7.39 -37.83
CA LEU A 433 86.18 8.63 -38.41
C LEU A 433 87.49 9.05 -37.75
N LYS A 434 87.63 8.91 -36.43
CA LYS A 434 88.89 9.17 -35.72
C LYS A 434 90.02 8.26 -36.19
N ASN A 435 89.75 6.96 -36.40
CA ASN A 435 90.72 6.03 -36.96
C ASN A 435 91.12 6.42 -38.38
N VAL A 436 90.14 6.74 -39.26
CA VAL A 436 90.41 7.25 -40.62
C VAL A 436 91.25 8.53 -40.60
N VAL A 437 90.99 9.45 -39.68
CA VAL A 437 91.79 10.68 -39.53
C VAL A 437 93.22 10.38 -39.07
N GLU A 438 93.44 9.46 -38.13
CA GLU A 438 94.78 9.06 -37.70
C GLU A 438 95.52 8.23 -38.77
N ASP A 439 94.82 7.44 -39.59
CA ASP A 439 95.42 6.73 -40.73
C ASP A 439 95.79 7.68 -41.87
N LEU A 440 94.94 8.68 -42.18
CA LEU A 440 95.30 9.80 -43.05
C LEU A 440 96.50 10.59 -42.49
N ARG A 441 96.60 10.75 -41.17
CA ARG A 441 97.72 11.42 -40.49
C ARG A 441 99.03 10.63 -40.63
N LYS A 442 98.97 9.30 -40.54
CA LYS A 442 100.10 8.40 -40.82
C LYS A 442 100.51 8.46 -42.29
N GLN A 443 99.55 8.42 -43.22
CA GLN A 443 99.83 8.60 -44.65
C GLN A 443 100.51 9.95 -44.93
N LYS A 444 100.08 11.03 -44.25
CA LYS A 444 100.71 12.36 -44.34
C LYS A 444 102.12 12.44 -43.73
N SER A 445 102.63 11.37 -43.13
CA SER A 445 104.00 11.24 -42.62
C SER A 445 104.91 10.35 -43.49
N VAL A 446 104.39 9.74 -44.57
CA VAL A 446 105.15 8.89 -45.51
C VAL A 446 104.97 9.39 -46.94
N GLU A 447 105.88 10.28 -47.32
CA GLU A 447 106.21 10.73 -48.69
C GLU A 447 105.10 11.30 -49.59
N SER A 448 105.56 11.85 -50.72
CA SER A 448 104.81 12.76 -51.58
C SER A 448 104.04 12.07 -52.70
N GLY A 449 102.78 12.49 -52.91
CA GLY A 449 102.16 12.47 -54.22
C GLY A 449 101.02 11.47 -54.43
N HIS A 450 99.81 11.80 -53.96
CA HIS A 450 98.59 11.37 -54.66
C HIS A 450 97.39 12.32 -54.44
N GLU A 451 97.40 13.44 -55.17
CA GLU A 451 96.36 14.49 -55.14
C GLU A 451 94.94 13.95 -55.43
N VAL A 452 94.85 12.87 -56.22
CA VAL A 452 93.60 12.19 -56.60
C VAL A 452 92.83 11.62 -55.39
N VAL A 453 93.51 11.18 -54.32
CA VAL A 453 92.85 10.53 -53.17
C VAL A 453 92.07 11.55 -52.33
N SER A 454 92.58 12.79 -52.20
CA SER A 454 91.86 13.86 -51.51
C SER A 454 90.56 14.25 -52.23
N GLY A 455 90.53 14.20 -53.56
CA GLY A 455 89.33 14.51 -54.36
C GLY A 455 88.15 13.57 -54.06
N ALA A 456 88.40 12.26 -54.01
CA ALA A 456 87.36 11.27 -53.69
C ALA A 456 86.80 11.43 -52.26
N ILE A 457 87.64 11.82 -51.29
CA ILE A 457 87.21 12.09 -49.92
C ILE A 457 86.37 13.38 -49.86
N LEU A 458 86.79 14.44 -50.56
CA LEU A 458 86.03 15.69 -50.67
C LEU A 458 84.64 15.45 -51.28
N GLN A 459 84.58 14.74 -52.41
CA GLN A 459 83.33 14.43 -53.10
C GLN A 459 82.40 13.52 -52.25
N GLY A 460 82.96 12.63 -51.44
CA GLY A 460 82.21 11.85 -50.45
C GLY A 460 81.64 12.70 -49.30
N LEU A 461 82.37 13.72 -48.86
CA LEU A 461 81.89 14.68 -47.85
C LEU A 461 80.82 15.62 -48.43
N GLU A 462 80.96 16.07 -49.68
CA GLU A 462 79.96 16.86 -50.41
C GLU A 462 78.66 16.06 -50.60
N ALA A 463 78.75 14.79 -51.01
CA ALA A 463 77.58 13.90 -51.12
C ALA A 463 76.92 13.65 -49.74
N SER A 464 77.71 13.55 -48.68
CA SER A 464 77.20 13.44 -47.31
C SER A 464 76.50 14.73 -46.84
N LEU A 465 77.06 15.90 -47.17
CA LEU A 465 76.48 17.21 -46.87
C LEU A 465 75.16 17.42 -47.62
N ALA A 466 75.12 17.18 -48.92
CA ALA A 466 73.89 17.27 -49.73
C ALA A 466 72.79 16.32 -49.20
N LYS A 467 73.17 15.10 -48.76
CA LYS A 467 72.23 14.17 -48.10
C LYS A 467 71.70 14.71 -46.77
N LYS A 468 72.54 15.39 -45.96
CA LYS A 468 72.12 16.05 -44.72
C LYS A 468 71.19 17.24 -44.98
N GLU A 469 71.48 18.08 -45.98
CA GLU A 469 70.62 19.19 -46.36
C GLU A 469 69.24 18.74 -46.85
N ASN A 470 69.17 17.64 -47.61
CA ASN A 470 67.89 17.08 -48.03
C ASN A 470 67.09 16.54 -46.83
N SER A 471 67.73 15.83 -45.89
CA SER A 471 67.05 15.42 -44.65
C SER A 471 66.66 16.58 -43.73
N ILE A 472 67.32 17.74 -43.81
CA ILE A 472 66.87 18.96 -43.11
C ILE A 472 65.57 19.47 -43.76
N LYS A 473 65.53 19.61 -45.09
CA LYS A 473 64.34 20.05 -45.84
C LYS A 473 63.13 19.12 -45.63
N GLU A 474 63.36 17.81 -45.58
CA GLU A 474 62.33 16.79 -45.26
C GLU A 474 61.73 17.02 -43.86
N LEU A 475 62.59 17.29 -42.86
CA LEU A 475 62.15 17.57 -41.48
C LEU A 475 61.46 18.94 -41.37
N GLU A 476 61.89 19.94 -42.14
CA GLU A 476 61.26 21.27 -42.19
C GLU A 476 59.85 21.21 -42.82
N SER A 477 59.66 20.45 -43.90
CA SER A 477 58.33 20.17 -44.48
C SER A 477 57.44 19.46 -43.46
N SER A 478 57.93 18.37 -42.88
CA SER A 478 57.21 17.58 -41.86
C SER A 478 56.77 18.45 -40.66
N LEU A 479 57.64 19.38 -40.23
CA LEU A 479 57.34 20.31 -39.15
C LEU A 479 56.31 21.39 -39.55
N SER A 480 56.29 21.80 -40.82
CA SER A 480 55.29 22.73 -41.35
C SER A 480 53.92 22.06 -41.43
N GLU A 481 53.85 20.85 -41.98
CA GLU A 481 52.64 20.04 -42.06
C GLU A 481 52.05 19.75 -40.67
N GLN A 482 52.89 19.39 -39.69
CA GLN A 482 52.45 19.18 -38.31
C GLN A 482 51.92 20.46 -37.65
N LYS A 483 52.49 21.64 -37.95
CA LYS A 483 51.96 22.93 -37.47
C LYS A 483 50.57 23.19 -38.04
N GLU A 484 50.34 22.93 -39.33
CA GLU A 484 49.00 23.06 -39.92
C GLU A 484 47.98 22.12 -39.29
N VAL A 485 48.35 20.84 -39.07
CA VAL A 485 47.47 19.87 -38.39
C VAL A 485 47.12 20.35 -36.98
N ASN A 486 48.10 20.83 -36.21
CA ASN A 486 47.86 21.37 -34.86
C ASN A 486 46.94 22.61 -34.88
N ILE A 487 47.08 23.50 -35.88
CA ILE A 487 46.21 24.68 -36.03
C ILE A 487 44.77 24.26 -36.37
N ARG A 488 44.59 23.27 -37.27
CA ARG A 488 43.27 22.73 -37.62
C ARG A 488 42.59 22.10 -36.40
N GLN A 489 43.32 21.29 -35.63
CA GLN A 489 42.84 20.68 -34.39
C GLN A 489 42.48 21.72 -33.31
N LEU A 490 43.30 22.77 -33.13
CA LEU A 490 43.00 23.84 -32.18
C LEU A 490 41.70 24.59 -32.55
N ASN A 491 41.49 24.87 -33.85
CA ASN A 491 40.27 25.50 -34.33
C ASN A 491 39.03 24.60 -34.14
N GLU A 492 39.17 23.28 -34.33
CA GLU A 492 38.11 22.31 -34.05
C GLU A 492 37.77 22.23 -32.56
N ILE A 493 38.77 22.19 -31.67
CA ILE A 493 38.59 22.23 -30.21
C ILE A 493 37.87 23.51 -29.79
N ASN A 494 38.23 24.66 -30.36
CA ASN A 494 37.55 25.94 -30.09
C ASN A 494 36.07 25.88 -30.53
N LEU A 495 35.78 25.40 -31.73
CA LEU A 495 34.41 25.25 -32.24
C LEU A 495 33.56 24.27 -31.40
N LEU A 496 34.16 23.18 -30.91
CA LEU A 496 33.49 22.24 -30.00
C LEU A 496 33.25 22.87 -28.62
N SER A 497 34.19 23.67 -28.11
CA SER A 497 34.02 24.43 -26.86
C SER A 497 32.91 25.49 -26.97
N GLU A 498 32.79 26.19 -28.10
CA GLU A 498 31.68 27.11 -28.34
C GLU A 498 30.32 26.39 -28.37
N LYS A 499 30.24 25.24 -29.06
CA LYS A 499 29.02 24.39 -29.08
C LYS A 499 28.65 23.91 -27.68
N LEU A 500 29.62 23.44 -26.88
CA LEU A 500 29.42 23.02 -25.50
C LEU A 500 28.91 24.19 -24.62
N ASN A 501 29.49 25.39 -24.78
CA ASN A 501 29.03 26.60 -24.08
C ASN A 501 27.61 27.05 -24.52
N ASN A 502 27.20 26.75 -25.75
CA ASN A 502 25.85 27.03 -26.24
C ASN A 502 24.82 26.07 -25.61
N GLU A 503 25.08 24.77 -25.61
CA GLU A 503 24.19 23.80 -24.95
C GLU A 503 24.17 23.97 -23.43
N ALA A 504 25.28 24.31 -22.79
CA ALA A 504 25.30 24.69 -21.37
C ALA A 504 24.47 25.95 -21.06
N ARG A 505 24.34 26.89 -22.00
CA ARG A 505 23.41 28.02 -21.88
C ARG A 505 21.95 27.59 -22.09
N ARG A 506 21.69 26.65 -23.00
CA ARG A 506 20.36 26.09 -23.28
C ARG A 506 19.80 25.29 -22.11
N ILE A 507 20.60 24.41 -21.52
CA ILE A 507 20.25 23.64 -20.31
C ILE A 507 19.82 24.59 -19.19
N ARG A 508 20.63 25.61 -18.88
CA ARG A 508 20.28 26.66 -17.90
C ARG A 508 19.04 27.47 -18.25
N SER A 509 18.58 27.49 -19.50
CA SER A 509 17.30 28.09 -19.88
C SER A 509 16.14 27.16 -19.52
N LEU A 510 16.26 25.88 -19.88
CA LEU A 510 15.26 24.85 -19.62
C LEU A 510 15.10 24.55 -18.12
N GLU A 511 16.17 24.63 -17.33
CA GLU A 511 16.12 24.50 -15.87
C GLU A 511 15.20 25.55 -15.23
N ARG A 512 15.36 26.83 -15.62
CA ARG A 512 14.53 27.95 -15.13
C ARG A 512 13.08 27.86 -15.62
N GLU A 513 12.87 27.34 -16.82
CA GLU A 513 11.53 27.05 -17.33
C GLU A 513 10.87 25.91 -16.53
N GLY A 514 11.63 24.88 -16.17
CA GLY A 514 11.21 23.83 -15.24
C GLY A 514 10.86 24.36 -13.84
N ASP A 515 11.64 25.30 -13.28
CA ASP A 515 11.31 25.95 -12.00
C ASP A 515 10.05 26.82 -12.09
N ARG A 516 9.88 27.55 -13.20
CA ARG A 516 8.63 28.29 -13.46
C ARG A 516 7.43 27.34 -13.54
N LEU A 517 7.54 26.24 -14.27
CA LEU A 517 6.48 25.25 -14.41
C LEU A 517 6.17 24.55 -13.07
N ARG A 518 7.18 24.21 -12.27
CA ARG A 518 7.00 23.72 -10.88
C ARG A 518 6.23 24.73 -10.02
N SER A 519 6.58 26.01 -10.13
CA SER A 519 5.91 27.10 -9.40
C SER A 519 4.45 27.29 -9.84
N GLU A 520 4.19 27.13 -11.15
CA GLU A 520 2.84 27.23 -11.72
C GLU A 520 1.97 26.03 -11.36
N ILE A 521 2.53 24.82 -11.33
CA ILE A 521 1.86 23.60 -10.82
C ILE A 521 1.48 23.78 -9.35
N ALA A 522 2.42 24.18 -8.48
CA ALA A 522 2.14 24.42 -7.06
C ALA A 522 1.07 25.51 -6.85
N LEU A 523 1.04 26.55 -7.70
CA LEU A 523 0.01 27.58 -7.67
C LEU A 523 -1.36 27.07 -8.16
N LEU A 524 -1.40 26.11 -9.09
CA LEU A 524 -2.63 25.45 -9.53
C LEU A 524 -3.14 24.46 -8.47
N GLU A 525 -2.27 23.65 -7.88
CA GLU A 525 -2.58 22.75 -6.75
C GLU A 525 -3.11 23.53 -5.54
N SER A 526 -2.51 24.68 -5.22
CA SER A 526 -3.01 25.59 -4.16
C SER A 526 -4.36 26.23 -4.48
N LYS A 527 -4.79 26.28 -5.74
CA LYS A 527 -6.13 26.76 -6.17
C LYS A 527 -7.13 25.61 -6.26
N LEU A 528 -6.68 24.42 -6.63
CA LEU A 528 -7.42 23.15 -6.58
C LEU A 528 -7.38 22.59 -5.16
N GLY A 529 -7.96 23.37 -4.24
CA GLY A 529 -7.96 23.07 -2.80
C GLY A 529 -8.40 21.64 -2.51
N HIS A 530 -7.63 20.94 -1.67
CA HIS A 530 -7.77 19.52 -1.37
C HIS A 530 -9.08 19.24 -0.59
N GLY A 531 -10.18 19.10 -1.32
CA GLY A 531 -11.46 18.61 -0.81
C GLY A 531 -11.65 17.15 -1.16
N ASP A 532 -12.01 16.32 -0.18
CA ASP A 532 -12.45 14.95 -0.41
C ASP A 532 -13.73 14.95 -1.26
N TYR A 533 -13.62 14.61 -2.54
CA TYR A 533 -14.71 14.63 -3.52
C TYR A 533 -15.74 13.51 -3.30
N SER A 534 -16.50 13.59 -2.19
CA SER A 534 -17.66 12.75 -1.95
C SER A 534 -18.81 13.14 -2.89
N SER A 535 -19.02 12.31 -3.91
CA SER A 535 -20.04 12.48 -4.96
C SER A 535 -21.48 12.59 -4.43
N ALA A 536 -21.72 12.24 -3.17
CA ALA A 536 -23.02 12.28 -2.52
C ALA A 536 -23.45 13.66 -2.00
N ASN A 537 -22.50 14.58 -1.68
CA ASN A 537 -22.84 15.74 -0.82
C ASN A 537 -22.33 17.12 -1.29
N THR A 538 -21.52 17.22 -2.35
CA THR A 538 -21.09 18.52 -2.90
C THR A 538 -21.88 18.90 -4.16
N LYS A 539 -22.67 19.98 -4.11
CA LYS A 539 -23.15 20.65 -5.34
C LYS A 539 -21.94 21.12 -6.15
N VAL A 540 -21.72 20.52 -7.31
CA VAL A 540 -20.59 20.85 -8.19
C VAL A 540 -20.67 22.31 -8.62
N LEU A 541 -19.78 23.13 -8.06
CA LEU A 541 -19.40 24.41 -8.65
C LEU A 541 -18.75 24.08 -10.00
N ARG A 542 -19.50 24.30 -11.08
CA ARG A 542 -18.94 24.26 -12.43
C ARG A 542 -17.93 25.40 -12.52
N MET A 543 -16.65 25.08 -12.48
CA MET A 543 -15.58 26.05 -12.60
C MET A 543 -15.68 26.70 -13.98
N VAL A 544 -16.19 27.93 -14.04
CA VAL A 544 -16.29 28.69 -15.28
C VAL A 544 -14.88 29.17 -15.63
N ASN A 545 -14.24 28.46 -16.55
CA ASN A 545 -12.89 28.75 -17.02
C ASN A 545 -12.76 30.21 -17.42
N THR A 546 -11.97 30.95 -16.64
CA THR A 546 -11.73 32.39 -16.77
C THR A 546 -10.23 32.70 -16.78
N LEU A 547 -9.44 31.77 -17.34
CA LEU A 547 -8.02 31.89 -17.61
C LEU A 547 -7.78 31.64 -19.11
N GLY A 548 -6.90 32.44 -19.73
CA GLY A 548 -6.91 32.71 -21.18
C GLY A 548 -6.64 31.55 -22.15
N VAL A 549 -6.25 30.37 -21.66
CA VAL A 549 -5.88 29.20 -22.48
C VAL A 549 -7.03 28.75 -23.40
N GLU A 550 -8.29 28.95 -23.01
CA GLU A 550 -9.43 28.64 -23.88
C GLU A 550 -9.46 29.46 -25.18
N ASN A 551 -8.90 30.68 -25.24
CA ASN A 551 -8.96 31.50 -26.45
C ASN A 551 -8.02 30.98 -27.54
N GLU A 552 -6.76 30.68 -27.20
CA GLU A 552 -5.79 30.12 -28.16
C GLU A 552 -6.19 28.69 -28.58
N ALA A 553 -6.69 27.88 -27.64
CA ALA A 553 -7.24 26.57 -27.94
C ALA A 553 -8.47 26.67 -28.89
N LYS A 554 -9.42 27.58 -28.63
CA LYS A 554 -10.58 27.81 -29.51
C LYS A 554 -10.16 28.29 -30.89
N GLN A 555 -9.26 29.27 -30.99
CA GLN A 555 -8.76 29.77 -32.28
C GLN A 555 -8.04 28.67 -33.07
N THR A 556 -7.28 27.81 -32.40
CA THR A 556 -6.61 26.67 -33.05
C THR A 556 -7.62 25.62 -33.52
N ILE A 557 -8.63 25.29 -32.70
CA ILE A 557 -9.71 24.36 -33.06
C ILE A 557 -10.56 24.92 -34.21
N GLU A 558 -10.88 26.22 -34.19
CA GLU A 558 -11.66 26.91 -35.22
C GLU A 558 -10.87 27.03 -36.53
N ALA A 559 -9.55 27.29 -36.47
CA ALA A 559 -8.68 27.23 -37.64
C ALA A 559 -8.65 25.81 -38.26
N LEU A 560 -8.44 24.77 -37.43
CA LEU A 560 -8.46 23.37 -37.87
C LEU A 560 -9.82 22.93 -38.41
N GLN A 561 -10.93 23.43 -37.84
CA GLN A 561 -12.29 23.19 -38.37
C GLN A 561 -12.49 23.88 -39.72
N ASN A 562 -12.00 25.10 -39.91
CA ASN A 562 -12.04 25.81 -41.19
C ASN A 562 -11.16 25.13 -42.26
N GLU A 563 -9.99 24.59 -41.89
CA GLU A 563 -9.17 23.80 -42.82
C GLU A 563 -9.78 22.42 -43.14
N LEU A 564 -10.40 21.76 -42.15
CA LEU A 564 -11.16 20.54 -42.35
C LEU A 564 -12.38 20.76 -43.27
N GLN A 565 -13.02 21.92 -43.16
CA GLN A 565 -14.12 22.31 -44.04
C GLN A 565 -13.63 22.61 -45.47
N LYS A 566 -12.55 23.41 -45.62
CA LYS A 566 -11.89 23.64 -46.92
C LYS A 566 -11.40 22.37 -47.60
N THR A 567 -10.93 21.38 -46.84
CA THR A 567 -10.48 20.09 -47.40
C THR A 567 -11.65 19.20 -47.79
N LYS A 568 -12.77 19.21 -47.06
CA LYS A 568 -14.03 18.58 -47.50
C LYS A 568 -14.59 19.22 -48.77
N GLU A 569 -14.59 20.54 -48.87
CA GLU A 569 -15.04 21.27 -50.07
C GLU A 569 -14.17 20.96 -51.29
N LYS A 570 -12.84 20.89 -51.11
CA LYS A 570 -11.92 20.40 -52.15
C LYS A 570 -12.17 18.94 -52.52
N LEU A 571 -12.47 18.08 -51.55
CA LEU A 571 -12.77 16.67 -51.80
C LEU A 571 -14.07 16.52 -52.62
N LEU A 572 -15.11 17.27 -52.27
CA LEU A 572 -16.37 17.31 -53.02
C LEU A 572 -16.15 17.82 -54.44
N ALA A 573 -15.40 18.91 -54.63
CA ALA A 573 -15.05 19.41 -55.97
C ALA A 573 -14.26 18.37 -56.80
N VAL A 574 -13.38 17.58 -56.16
CA VAL A 574 -12.67 16.46 -56.82
C VAL A 574 -13.62 15.30 -57.14
N GLN A 575 -14.64 15.03 -56.31
CA GLN A 575 -15.68 14.04 -56.61
C GLN A 575 -16.58 14.49 -57.76
N GLU A 576 -17.05 15.74 -57.78
CA GLU A 576 -17.82 16.31 -58.89
C GLU A 576 -17.02 16.30 -60.21
N LEU A 577 -15.75 16.69 -60.19
CA LEU A 577 -14.86 16.59 -61.35
C LEU A 577 -14.64 15.14 -61.80
N LYS A 578 -14.58 14.19 -60.85
CA LYS A 578 -14.48 12.77 -61.18
C LYS A 578 -15.77 12.27 -61.83
N GLU A 579 -16.94 12.57 -61.27
CA GLU A 579 -18.24 12.20 -61.85
C GLU A 579 -18.43 12.81 -63.24
N GLN A 580 -18.02 14.06 -63.46
CA GLN A 580 -17.97 14.68 -64.79
C GLN A 580 -17.01 13.94 -65.73
N SER A 581 -15.87 13.45 -65.26
CA SER A 581 -14.94 12.65 -66.06
C SER A 581 -15.49 11.26 -66.38
N ASP A 582 -16.17 10.61 -65.44
CA ASP A 582 -16.80 9.30 -65.62
C ASP A 582 -17.97 9.42 -66.63
N TYR A 583 -18.80 10.47 -66.53
CA TYR A 583 -19.81 10.83 -67.55
C TYR A 583 -19.22 11.13 -68.93
N ALA A 584 -18.05 11.80 -69.00
CA ALA A 584 -17.37 12.06 -70.26
C ALA A 584 -16.82 10.76 -70.89
N VAL A 585 -16.30 9.85 -70.07
CA VAL A 585 -15.84 8.51 -70.49
C VAL A 585 -17.02 7.64 -70.94
N GLU A 586 -18.16 7.66 -70.26
CA GLU A 586 -19.36 6.96 -70.74
C GLU A 586 -19.90 7.53 -72.05
N ARG A 587 -19.94 8.86 -72.21
CA ARG A 587 -20.34 9.51 -73.47
C ARG A 587 -19.38 9.16 -74.62
N ALA A 588 -18.07 9.14 -74.36
CA ALA A 588 -17.07 8.71 -75.35
C ALA A 588 -17.27 7.23 -75.73
N ASN A 589 -17.46 6.33 -74.76
CA ASN A 589 -17.75 4.92 -75.01
C ASN A 589 -19.07 4.70 -75.76
N CYS A 590 -20.10 5.50 -75.50
CA CYS A 590 -21.37 5.48 -76.24
C CYS A 590 -21.15 5.87 -77.72
N ASN A 591 -20.40 6.94 -77.98
CA ASN A 591 -20.04 7.35 -79.34
C ASN A 591 -19.21 6.27 -80.07
N ILE A 592 -18.26 5.62 -79.39
CA ILE A 592 -17.45 4.52 -79.96
C ILE A 592 -18.32 3.30 -80.29
N ARG A 593 -19.30 2.94 -79.43
CA ARG A 593 -20.27 1.88 -79.74
C ARG A 593 -21.15 2.25 -80.94
N LYS A 594 -21.59 3.51 -81.03
CA LYS A 594 -22.42 3.97 -82.14
C LYS A 594 -21.66 3.94 -83.47
N ALA A 595 -20.43 4.44 -83.50
CA ALA A 595 -19.54 4.34 -84.66
C ALA A 595 -19.27 2.88 -85.07
N ARG A 596 -19.11 1.95 -84.11
CA ARG A 596 -19.02 0.50 -84.41
C ARG A 596 -20.31 -0.06 -85.02
N GLY A 597 -21.48 0.36 -84.56
CA GLY A 597 -22.77 -0.01 -85.16
C GLY A 597 -22.90 0.51 -86.59
N GLU A 598 -22.58 1.78 -86.83
CA GLU A 598 -22.60 2.42 -88.16
C GLU A 598 -21.59 1.75 -89.13
N VAL A 599 -20.45 1.23 -88.63
CA VAL A 599 -19.48 0.41 -89.38
C VAL A 599 -19.98 -1.03 -89.65
N GLN A 600 -20.84 -1.61 -88.81
CA GLN A 600 -21.44 -2.92 -89.09
C GLN A 600 -22.63 -2.82 -90.06
N ASP A 601 -23.49 -1.81 -89.94
CA ASP A 601 -24.62 -1.59 -90.86
C ASP A 601 -24.14 -1.22 -92.29
N SER A 602 -22.94 -0.62 -92.42
CA SER A 602 -22.29 -0.37 -93.71
C SER A 602 -21.49 -1.56 -94.27
N PHE A 603 -21.43 -2.68 -93.54
CA PHE A 603 -20.92 -3.97 -94.03
C PHE A 603 -22.04 -4.97 -94.39
N CYS A 604 -23.31 -4.54 -94.30
CA CYS A 604 -24.50 -5.35 -94.60
C CYS A 604 -25.43 -4.68 -95.64
N ARG A 605 -24.85 -3.89 -96.55
CA ARG A 605 -25.47 -3.35 -97.76
C ARG A 605 -24.51 -3.45 -98.95
#